data_AF-A0A8T5BJF1-F1
#
_entry.id   AF-A0A8T5BJF1-F1
#
_cell.length_a   1.000
_cell.length_b   1.000
_cell.length_c   1.000
_cell.angle_alpha   90.00
_cell.angle_beta   90.00
_cell.angle_gamma   90.00
#
_symmetry.space_group_name_H-M   'P 1'
#
loop_
_entity.id
_entity.type
_entity.pdbx_description
1 polymer ?
#
loop_
_entity_poly.entity_id
_entity_poly.type
_entity_poly.pdbx_seq_one_letter_code
_entity_poly.pdbx_strand_id
1 'polypeptide(L)'
;MLKKSSIKKVVETRIKQFEEMRNKSGSELFKELAYCILCANFNAERSMNIQKAIDDGFLCWSEKRLSQELKALGHRFPNTRAKYIVEARKYVDNLESIISSSNNKQELREWLAAEIKGIGIKEASHFLRNVGFSDFAIIDFHIINVLVKHRLIEEPRTLTKKRYLEIEEMLKRIAEKAGLNLAELDLYLWFIETGKILK
;
A
#
# COMPACT_ATOMS: atom_id res chain seq x y z
N MET A 1 -3.90 -14.60 -21.21
CA MET A 1 -4.82 -13.66 -21.90
C MET A 1 -4.63 -12.19 -21.50
N LEU A 2 -4.48 -11.84 -20.21
CA LEU A 2 -4.36 -10.43 -19.77
C LEU A 2 -3.13 -9.66 -20.30
N LYS A 3 -2.00 -10.34 -20.50
CA LYS A 3 -0.74 -9.75 -21.02
C LYS A 3 -0.80 -9.19 -22.45
N LYS A 4 -1.87 -9.44 -23.21
CA LYS A 4 -2.03 -8.93 -24.59
C LYS A 4 -3.14 -7.86 -24.72
N SER A 5 -3.64 -7.36 -23.61
CA SER A 5 -4.81 -6.46 -23.57
C SER A 5 -4.42 -5.00 -23.25
N SER A 6 -5.35 -4.07 -23.45
CA SER A 6 -5.24 -2.66 -23.01
C SER A 6 -4.88 -2.52 -21.52
N ILE A 7 -5.27 -3.50 -20.69
CA ILE A 7 -4.97 -3.56 -19.26
C ILE A 7 -3.48 -3.65 -18.99
N LYS A 8 -2.70 -4.35 -19.83
CA LYS A 8 -1.24 -4.44 -19.65
C LYS A 8 -0.60 -3.05 -19.67
N LYS A 9 -1.02 -2.18 -20.61
CA LYS A 9 -0.51 -0.80 -20.70
C LYS A 9 -0.84 -0.01 -19.43
N VAL A 10 -2.06 -0.17 -18.89
CA VAL A 10 -2.47 0.50 -17.65
C VAL A 10 -1.63 0.04 -16.46
N VAL A 11 -1.36 -1.26 -16.34
CA VAL A 11 -0.47 -1.83 -15.32
C VAL A 11 0.95 -1.28 -15.48
N GLU A 12 1.52 -1.32 -16.68
CA GLU A 12 2.87 -0.81 -16.96
C GLU A 12 3.00 0.69 -16.63
N THR A 13 2.00 1.50 -17.00
CA THR A 13 1.96 2.92 -16.62
C THR A 13 1.92 3.09 -15.10
N ARG A 14 1.12 2.28 -14.40
CA ARG A 14 1.01 2.35 -12.94
C ARG A 14 2.33 1.96 -12.25
N ILE A 15 2.99 0.92 -12.72
CA ILE A 15 4.30 0.49 -12.20
C ILE A 15 5.35 1.60 -12.38
N LYS A 16 5.40 2.24 -13.56
CA LYS A 16 6.30 3.39 -13.79
C LYS A 16 6.04 4.53 -12.83
N GLN A 17 4.77 4.84 -12.53
CA GLN A 17 4.44 5.87 -11.53
C GLN A 17 4.99 5.52 -10.14
N PHE A 18 4.98 4.25 -9.74
CA PHE A 18 5.57 3.83 -8.47
C PHE A 18 7.10 3.94 -8.48
N GLU A 19 7.75 3.55 -9.57
CA GLU A 19 9.19 3.71 -9.73
C GLU A 19 9.61 5.19 -9.67
N GLU A 20 8.83 6.09 -10.27
CA GLU A 20 9.03 7.53 -10.20
C GLU A 20 8.85 8.09 -8.79
N MET A 21 7.89 7.55 -8.01
CA MET A 21 7.67 7.96 -6.62
C MET A 21 8.89 7.74 -5.74
N ARG A 22 9.69 6.70 -6.01
CA ARG A 22 10.90 6.38 -5.24
C ARG A 22 11.92 7.53 -5.18
N ASN A 23 11.96 8.35 -6.23
CA ASN A 23 12.92 9.45 -6.38
C ASN A 23 12.32 10.82 -6.00
N LYS A 24 11.12 10.83 -5.40
CA LYS A 24 10.48 12.06 -4.92
C LYS A 24 10.98 12.42 -3.52
N SER A 25 10.74 13.68 -3.14
CA SER A 25 11.08 14.19 -1.81
C SER A 25 10.39 13.43 -0.68
N GLY A 26 10.94 13.52 0.53
CA GLY A 26 10.38 12.96 1.76
C GLY A 26 8.94 13.40 2.02
N SER A 27 8.59 14.63 1.64
CA SER A 27 7.22 15.13 1.67
C SER A 27 6.25 14.33 0.79
N GLU A 28 6.64 13.99 -0.44
CA GLU A 28 5.81 13.22 -1.36
C GLU A 28 5.71 11.75 -0.95
N LEU A 29 6.83 11.17 -0.48
CA LEU A 29 6.84 9.84 0.12
C LEU A 29 5.93 9.80 1.36
N PHE A 30 5.95 10.85 2.17
CA PHE A 30 5.11 10.94 3.36
C PHE A 30 3.61 11.05 3.01
N LYS A 31 3.25 11.78 1.95
CA LYS A 31 1.86 11.80 1.46
C LYS A 31 1.40 10.41 1.03
N GLU A 32 2.29 9.58 0.48
CA GLU A 32 1.98 8.19 0.14
C GLU A 32 1.86 7.30 1.37
N LEU A 33 2.72 7.51 2.38
CA LEU A 33 2.60 6.85 3.68
C LEU A 33 1.26 7.19 4.35
N ALA A 34 0.86 8.47 4.34
CA ALA A 34 -0.42 8.92 4.86
C ALA A 34 -1.60 8.25 4.13
N TYR A 35 -1.51 8.10 2.80
CA TYR A 35 -2.49 7.33 2.03
C TYR A 35 -2.60 5.87 2.51
N CYS A 36 -1.48 5.18 2.73
CA CYS A 36 -1.48 3.81 3.25
C CYS A 36 -2.08 3.71 4.67
N ILE A 37 -1.80 4.69 5.55
CA ILE A 37 -2.42 4.79 6.88
C ILE A 37 -3.95 4.90 6.75
N LEU A 38 -4.46 5.67 5.78
CA LEU A 38 -5.89 5.83 5.53
C LEU A 38 -6.53 4.56 4.95
N CYS A 39 -5.86 3.86 4.04
CA CYS A 39 -6.35 2.64 3.41
C CYS A 39 -6.60 1.47 4.39
N ALA A 40 -5.95 1.46 5.54
CA ALA A 40 -6.15 0.43 6.54
C ALA A 40 -7.63 0.34 6.98
N ASN A 41 -8.28 -0.78 6.62
CA ASN A 41 -9.70 -1.04 6.83
C ASN A 41 -10.63 0.04 6.23
N PHE A 42 -10.24 0.61 5.09
CA PHE A 42 -11.01 1.62 4.38
C PHE A 42 -10.89 1.44 2.85
N ASN A 43 -11.73 2.14 2.10
CA ASN A 43 -11.79 2.04 0.65
C ASN A 43 -10.65 2.83 0.00
N ALA A 44 -9.85 2.17 -0.83
CA ALA A 44 -8.70 2.77 -1.51
C ALA A 44 -9.06 3.99 -2.37
N GLU A 45 -10.15 3.94 -3.13
CA GLU A 45 -10.62 5.06 -3.98
C GLU A 45 -11.00 6.28 -3.14
N ARG A 46 -11.69 6.08 -2.01
CA ARG A 46 -11.98 7.16 -1.05
C ARG A 46 -10.71 7.71 -0.41
N SER A 47 -9.77 6.84 -0.02
CA SER A 47 -8.47 7.27 0.49
C SER A 47 -7.69 8.11 -0.54
N MET A 48 -7.76 7.76 -1.83
CA MET A 48 -7.14 8.56 -2.90
C MET A 48 -7.79 9.93 -3.03
N ASN A 49 -9.12 10.01 -2.92
CA ASN A 49 -9.83 11.29 -2.95
C ASN A 49 -9.47 12.17 -1.75
N ILE A 50 -9.38 11.57 -0.56
CA ILE A 50 -8.91 12.25 0.65
C ILE A 50 -7.46 12.72 0.47
N GLN A 51 -6.59 11.87 -0.09
CA GLN A 51 -5.19 12.23 -0.30
C GLN A 51 -5.07 13.47 -1.19
N LYS A 52 -5.83 13.51 -2.29
CA LYS A 52 -5.86 14.67 -3.20
C LYS A 52 -6.44 15.92 -2.57
N ALA A 53 -7.47 15.79 -1.72
CA ALA A 53 -8.12 16.93 -1.09
C ALA A 53 -7.26 17.57 0.01
N ILE A 54 -6.52 16.74 0.77
CA ILE A 54 -5.69 17.20 1.88
C ILE A 54 -4.29 17.62 1.42
N ASP A 55 -3.65 16.80 0.58
CA ASP A 55 -2.32 17.04 0.02
C ASP A 55 -1.28 17.51 1.07
N ASP A 56 -0.71 18.71 0.94
CA ASP A 56 0.25 19.29 1.90
C ASP A 56 -0.32 19.46 3.32
N GLY A 57 -1.64 19.40 3.48
CA GLY A 57 -2.28 19.38 4.79
C GLY A 57 -1.83 18.21 5.67
N PHE A 58 -1.40 17.08 5.07
CA PHE A 58 -0.82 15.98 5.83
C PHE A 58 0.49 16.36 6.53
N LEU A 59 1.23 17.33 6.00
CA LEU A 59 2.53 17.77 6.51
C LEU A 59 2.37 18.80 7.64
N CYS A 60 1.41 19.72 7.52
CA CYS A 60 1.38 20.93 8.36
C CYS A 60 0.14 21.13 9.24
N TRP A 61 -1.02 20.50 8.94
CA TRP A 61 -2.23 20.77 9.72
C TRP A 61 -2.17 20.19 11.12
N SER A 62 -2.79 20.85 12.10
CA SER A 62 -2.91 20.30 13.45
C SER A 62 -3.70 18.98 13.45
N GLU A 63 -3.46 18.10 14.42
CA GLU A 63 -4.21 16.84 14.57
C GLU A 63 -5.72 17.08 14.60
N LYS A 64 -6.17 18.13 15.30
CA LYS A 64 -7.58 18.53 15.38
C LYS A 64 -8.15 18.88 14.00
N ARG A 65 -7.45 19.72 13.23
CA ARG A 65 -7.89 20.11 11.87
C ARG A 65 -7.91 18.90 10.95
N LEU A 66 -6.86 18.08 10.98
CA LEU A 66 -6.77 16.88 10.16
C LEU A 66 -7.89 15.90 10.47
N SER A 67 -8.21 15.68 11.75
CA SER A 67 -9.35 14.83 12.14
C SER A 67 -10.69 15.39 11.64
N GLN A 68 -10.91 16.70 11.78
CA GLN A 68 -12.13 17.34 11.28
C GLN A 68 -12.26 17.17 9.76
N GLU A 69 -11.19 17.37 9.00
CA GLU A 69 -11.21 17.20 7.56
C GLU A 69 -11.44 15.74 7.16
N LEU A 70 -10.74 14.79 7.80
CA LEU A 70 -10.96 13.36 7.55
C LEU A 70 -12.42 12.96 7.84
N LYS A 71 -13.04 13.52 8.87
CA LYS A 71 -14.46 13.29 9.17
C LYS A 71 -15.37 13.88 8.09
N ALA A 72 -15.10 15.12 7.66
CA ALA A 72 -15.87 15.80 6.62
C ALA A 72 -15.80 15.05 5.28
N LEU A 73 -14.63 14.50 4.94
CA LEU A 73 -14.40 13.68 3.75
C LEU A 73 -14.86 12.22 3.91
N GLY A 74 -15.52 11.88 5.03
CA GLY A 74 -16.20 10.60 5.21
C GLY A 74 -15.31 9.43 5.66
N HIS A 75 -14.13 9.68 6.21
CA HIS A 75 -13.30 8.64 6.80
C HIS A 75 -13.93 8.09 8.09
N ARG A 76 -14.03 6.76 8.23
CA ARG A 76 -14.70 6.09 9.37
C ARG A 76 -13.95 6.18 10.71
N PHE A 77 -12.63 6.46 10.67
CA PHE A 77 -11.77 6.58 11.85
C PHE A 77 -10.95 7.89 11.87
N PRO A 78 -11.60 9.05 11.87
CA PRO A 78 -10.91 10.32 11.62
C PRO A 78 -9.90 10.67 12.71
N ASN A 79 -10.27 10.53 13.98
CA ASN A 79 -9.40 10.85 15.12
C ASN A 79 -8.13 9.98 15.14
N THR A 80 -8.30 8.66 15.05
CA THR A 80 -7.18 7.71 15.10
C THR A 80 -6.23 7.89 13.93
N ARG A 81 -6.75 8.08 12.70
CA ARG A 81 -5.90 8.28 11.52
C ARG A 81 -5.19 9.62 11.55
N ALA A 82 -5.85 10.69 11.98
CA ALA A 82 -5.20 11.99 12.14
C ALA A 82 -4.03 11.91 13.13
N LYS A 83 -4.24 11.27 14.28
CA LYS A 83 -3.18 11.04 15.28
C LYS A 83 -2.00 10.27 14.69
N TYR A 84 -2.25 9.16 14.01
CA TYR A 84 -1.18 8.36 13.39
C TYR A 84 -0.39 9.13 12.33
N ILE A 85 -1.08 9.89 11.48
CA ILE A 85 -0.41 10.73 10.47
C ILE A 85 0.45 11.80 11.16
N VAL A 86 -0.09 12.53 12.15
CA VAL A 86 0.69 13.57 12.84
C VAL A 86 1.91 13.00 13.56
N GLU A 87 1.77 11.86 14.25
CA GLU A 87 2.89 11.18 14.91
C GLU A 87 3.97 10.71 13.93
N ALA A 88 3.57 10.29 12.72
CA ALA A 88 4.50 9.82 11.70
C ALA A 88 5.33 10.96 11.06
N ARG A 89 4.95 12.24 11.23
CA ARG A 89 5.65 13.39 10.61
C ARG A 89 7.12 13.50 11.00
N LYS A 90 7.50 12.96 12.15
CA LYS A 90 8.90 12.90 12.61
C LYS A 90 9.83 12.15 11.62
N TYR A 91 9.26 11.37 10.70
CA TYR A 91 10.02 10.65 9.68
C TYR A 91 10.11 11.40 8.34
N VAL A 92 9.41 12.54 8.14
CA VAL A 92 9.35 13.22 6.82
C VAL A 92 10.76 13.52 6.28
N ASP A 93 11.62 14.10 7.11
CA ASP A 93 12.95 14.58 6.70
C ASP A 93 13.94 13.44 6.41
N ASN A 94 13.73 12.25 6.97
CA ASN A 94 14.62 11.12 6.80
C ASN A 94 13.99 9.93 6.06
N LEU A 95 12.74 10.03 5.61
CA LEU A 95 12.04 8.94 4.93
C LEU A 95 12.76 8.49 3.65
N GLU A 96 13.29 9.44 2.88
CA GLU A 96 14.12 9.17 1.71
C GLU A 96 15.33 8.29 2.09
N SER A 97 16.08 8.73 3.10
CA SER A 97 17.26 8.03 3.60
C SER A 97 16.93 6.65 4.15
N ILE A 98 15.84 6.50 4.90
CA ILE A 98 15.36 5.21 5.42
C ILE A 98 15.08 4.23 4.28
N ILE A 99 14.42 4.70 3.22
CA ILE A 99 14.08 3.89 2.05
C ILE A 99 15.32 3.55 1.22
N SER A 100 16.27 4.48 1.06
CA SER A 100 17.46 4.27 0.22
C SER A 100 18.58 3.49 0.91
N SER A 101 18.72 3.61 2.23
CA SER A 101 19.81 3.00 3.02
C SER A 101 19.57 1.54 3.38
N SER A 102 18.35 1.04 3.19
CA SER A 102 18.04 -0.34 3.52
C SER A 102 18.60 -1.31 2.48
N ASN A 103 19.68 -2.01 2.86
CA ASN A 103 20.23 -3.13 2.08
C ASN A 103 19.31 -4.36 2.09
N ASN A 104 18.43 -4.47 3.10
CA ASN A 104 17.51 -5.58 3.26
C ASN A 104 16.06 -5.08 3.23
N LYS A 105 15.40 -5.27 2.08
CA LYS A 105 14.02 -4.85 1.84
C LYS A 105 13.06 -5.42 2.90
N GLN A 106 13.25 -6.66 3.33
CA GLN A 106 12.39 -7.30 4.34
C GLN A 106 12.51 -6.60 5.69
N GLU A 107 13.71 -6.23 6.11
CA GLU A 107 13.93 -5.46 7.36
C GLU A 107 13.27 -4.08 7.28
N LEU A 108 13.34 -3.40 6.13
CA LEU A 108 12.64 -2.13 5.93
C LEU A 108 11.12 -2.28 6.13
N ARG A 109 10.52 -3.34 5.57
CA ARG A 109 9.10 -3.62 5.76
C ARG A 109 8.75 -3.86 7.23
N GLU A 110 9.58 -4.63 7.93
CA GLU A 110 9.38 -4.93 9.35
C GLU A 110 9.52 -3.68 10.21
N TRP A 111 10.52 -2.85 9.94
CA TRP A 111 10.73 -1.56 10.60
C TRP A 111 9.52 -0.65 10.41
N LEU A 112 9.02 -0.49 9.18
CA LEU A 112 7.82 0.32 8.90
C LEU A 112 6.61 -0.15 9.72
N ALA A 113 6.39 -1.46 9.78
CA ALA A 113 5.27 -2.05 10.52
C ALA A 113 5.42 -1.97 12.05
N ALA A 114 6.65 -1.88 12.55
CA ALA A 114 6.92 -1.76 13.99
C ALA A 114 6.88 -0.31 14.47
N GLU A 115 7.45 0.61 13.69
CA GLU A 115 7.70 1.99 14.11
C GLU A 115 6.54 2.94 13.80
N ILE A 116 5.77 2.68 12.73
CA ILE A 116 4.75 3.60 12.26
C ILE A 116 3.37 3.11 12.68
N LYS A 117 2.74 3.83 13.62
CA LYS A 117 1.38 3.47 14.06
C LYS A 117 0.39 3.50 12.91
N GLY A 118 -0.46 2.48 12.86
CA GLY A 118 -1.45 2.33 11.79
C GLY A 118 -0.93 1.64 10.53
N ILE A 119 0.36 1.29 10.48
CA ILE A 119 0.97 0.48 9.43
C ILE A 119 1.21 -0.94 9.97
N GLY A 120 0.53 -1.93 9.41
CA GLY A 120 0.85 -3.35 9.61
C GLY A 120 1.71 -3.89 8.47
N ILE A 121 1.95 -5.22 8.46
CA ILE A 121 2.72 -5.89 7.39
C ILE A 121 2.14 -5.61 5.99
N LYS A 122 0.81 -5.53 5.89
CA LYS A 122 0.10 -5.27 4.64
C LYS A 122 0.25 -3.82 4.20
N GLU A 123 -0.01 -2.87 5.09
CA GLU A 123 0.16 -1.44 4.80
C GLU A 123 1.63 -1.09 4.51
N ALA A 124 2.59 -1.73 5.17
CA ALA A 124 4.01 -1.56 4.88
C ALA A 124 4.36 -2.09 3.49
N SER A 125 3.84 -3.27 3.12
CA SER A 125 3.97 -3.82 1.77
C SER A 125 3.32 -2.89 0.73
N HIS A 126 2.16 -2.32 1.06
CA HIS A 126 1.44 -1.37 0.22
C HIS A 126 2.26 -0.10 -0.02
N PHE A 127 2.77 0.50 1.04
CA PHE A 127 3.61 1.68 0.97
C PHE A 127 4.86 1.42 0.13
N LEU A 128 5.59 0.33 0.44
CA LEU A 128 6.81 -0.04 -0.29
C LEU A 128 6.53 -0.27 -1.78
N ARG A 129 5.42 -0.93 -2.13
CA ARG A 129 5.03 -1.08 -3.53
C ARG A 129 4.82 0.28 -4.19
N ASN A 130 4.08 1.17 -3.54
CA ASN A 130 3.73 2.47 -4.12
C ASN A 130 4.92 3.43 -4.26
N VAL A 131 6.00 3.18 -3.52
CA VAL A 131 7.29 3.88 -3.66
C VAL A 131 8.31 3.08 -4.48
N GLY A 132 7.84 2.12 -5.29
CA GLY A 132 8.61 1.51 -6.37
C GLY A 132 9.27 0.16 -6.07
N PHE A 133 8.99 -0.48 -4.93
CA PHE A 133 9.46 -1.83 -4.67
C PHE A 133 8.56 -2.89 -5.34
N SER A 134 9.17 -3.92 -5.91
CA SER A 134 8.45 -4.95 -6.69
C SER A 134 8.35 -6.30 -5.99
N ASP A 135 8.87 -6.40 -4.77
CA ASP A 135 9.14 -7.66 -4.06
C ASP A 135 8.12 -8.00 -2.96
N PHE A 136 7.07 -7.20 -2.80
CA PHE A 136 6.11 -7.34 -1.71
C PHE A 136 4.70 -7.57 -2.23
N ALA A 137 4.02 -8.58 -1.66
CA ALA A 137 2.61 -8.81 -1.91
C ALA A 137 1.78 -7.94 -0.97
N ILE A 138 0.65 -7.40 -1.46
CA ILE A 138 -0.32 -6.67 -0.65
C ILE A 138 -1.53 -7.59 -0.44
N ILE A 139 -1.51 -8.37 0.64
CA ILE A 139 -2.53 -9.39 0.87
C ILE A 139 -3.67 -8.78 1.69
N ASP A 140 -4.63 -8.17 0.98
CA ASP A 140 -5.90 -7.70 1.54
C ASP A 140 -7.02 -8.75 1.37
N PHE A 141 -8.24 -8.40 1.77
CA PHE A 141 -9.38 -9.30 1.63
C PHE A 141 -9.75 -9.57 0.17
N HIS A 142 -9.50 -8.65 -0.75
CA HIS A 142 -9.73 -8.87 -2.19
C HIS A 142 -8.78 -9.92 -2.74
N ILE A 143 -7.50 -9.84 -2.40
CA ILE A 143 -6.51 -10.87 -2.78
C ILE A 143 -6.86 -12.22 -2.16
N ILE A 144 -7.23 -12.25 -0.87
CA ILE A 144 -7.69 -13.48 -0.22
C ILE A 144 -8.91 -14.06 -0.94
N ASN A 145 -9.92 -13.26 -1.27
CA ASN A 145 -11.11 -13.70 -2.00
C ASN A 145 -10.74 -14.34 -3.35
N VAL A 146 -9.84 -13.72 -4.11
CA VAL A 146 -9.37 -14.26 -5.39
C VAL A 146 -8.68 -15.61 -5.18
N LEU A 147 -7.77 -15.70 -4.20
CA LEU A 147 -7.05 -16.94 -3.92
C LEU A 147 -7.98 -18.07 -3.48
N VAL A 148 -8.98 -17.78 -2.65
CA VAL A 148 -10.00 -18.75 -2.20
C VAL A 148 -10.91 -19.16 -3.37
N LYS A 149 -11.38 -18.21 -4.17
CA LYS A 149 -12.23 -18.46 -5.35
C LYS A 149 -11.55 -19.39 -6.36
N HIS A 150 -10.24 -19.25 -6.53
CA HIS A 150 -9.42 -20.10 -7.38
C HIS A 150 -8.89 -21.36 -6.68
N ARG A 151 -9.33 -21.65 -5.44
CA ARG A 151 -8.95 -22.82 -4.64
C ARG A 151 -7.44 -22.94 -4.42
N LEU A 152 -6.73 -21.81 -4.37
CA LEU A 152 -5.29 -21.76 -4.10
C LEU A 152 -4.99 -21.81 -2.60
N ILE A 153 -5.91 -21.31 -1.78
CA ILE A 153 -5.87 -21.39 -0.32
C ILE A 153 -7.26 -21.70 0.23
N GLU A 154 -7.30 -22.23 1.46
CA GLU A 154 -8.50 -22.17 2.29
C GLU A 154 -8.64 -20.80 2.94
N GLU A 155 -9.89 -20.37 3.17
CA GLU A 155 -10.19 -19.08 3.77
C GLU A 155 -9.61 -19.00 5.20
N PRO A 156 -8.65 -18.08 5.45
CA PRO A 156 -8.03 -17.99 6.76
C PRO A 156 -8.98 -17.30 7.75
N ARG A 157 -9.21 -17.91 8.91
CA ARG A 157 -9.96 -17.28 10.02
C ARG A 157 -9.29 -15.98 10.50
N THR A 158 -7.95 -15.99 10.54
CA THR A 158 -7.12 -14.83 10.89
C THR A 158 -5.88 -14.82 10.01
N LEU A 159 -5.43 -13.63 9.61
CA LEU A 159 -4.21 -13.46 8.82
C LEU A 159 -3.04 -13.13 9.73
N THR A 160 -2.42 -14.17 10.31
CA THR A 160 -1.20 -14.03 11.13
C THR A 160 0.00 -13.63 10.26
N LYS A 161 1.06 -13.06 10.84
CA LYS A 161 2.30 -12.74 10.12
C LYS A 161 2.87 -13.96 9.39
N LYS A 162 2.90 -15.13 10.05
CA LYS A 162 3.35 -16.38 9.45
C LYS A 162 2.52 -16.74 8.22
N ARG A 163 1.19 -16.69 8.34
CA ARG A 163 0.28 -17.01 7.23
C ARG A 163 0.39 -16.01 6.08
N TYR A 164 0.58 -14.72 6.40
CA TYR A 164 0.83 -13.68 5.40
C TYR A 164 2.06 -14.01 4.56
N LEU A 165 3.18 -14.36 5.20
CA LEU A 165 4.44 -14.69 4.50
C LEU A 165 4.33 -15.99 3.68
N GLU A 166 3.61 -16.99 4.16
CA GLU A 166 3.33 -18.22 3.39
C GLU A 166 2.57 -17.92 2.09
N ILE A 167 1.54 -17.07 2.18
CA ILE A 167 0.74 -16.66 1.02
C ILE A 167 1.57 -15.77 0.08
N GLU A 168 2.40 -14.87 0.61
CA GLU A 168 3.31 -14.03 -0.19
C GLU A 168 4.29 -14.89 -1.00
N GLU A 169 4.88 -15.91 -0.37
CA GLU A 169 5.83 -16.81 -1.03
C GLU A 169 5.14 -17.67 -2.10
N MET A 170 3.87 -18.04 -1.90
CA MET A 170 3.05 -18.65 -2.96
C MET A 170 2.78 -17.67 -4.11
N LEU A 171 2.37 -16.44 -3.82
CA LEU A 171 2.14 -15.40 -4.82
C LEU A 171 3.42 -15.11 -5.62
N LYS A 172 4.58 -15.15 -4.97
CA LYS A 172 5.88 -14.97 -5.63
C LYS A 172 6.12 -16.04 -6.69
N ARG A 173 5.90 -17.32 -6.36
CA ARG A 173 5.99 -18.43 -7.34
C ARG A 173 4.98 -18.29 -8.47
N ILE A 174 3.79 -17.76 -8.20
CA ILE A 174 2.78 -17.48 -9.24
C ILE A 174 3.26 -16.36 -10.16
N ALA A 175 3.81 -15.28 -9.60
CA ALA A 175 4.35 -14.16 -10.35
C ALA A 175 5.51 -14.63 -11.27
N GLU A 176 6.45 -15.40 -10.74
CA GLU A 176 7.58 -15.97 -11.49
C GLU A 176 7.10 -16.84 -12.67
N LYS A 177 6.18 -17.78 -12.43
CA LYS A 177 5.58 -18.61 -13.50
C LYS A 177 4.84 -17.78 -14.53
N ALA A 178 4.22 -16.68 -14.11
CA ALA A 178 3.55 -15.76 -15.00
C ALA A 178 4.54 -14.83 -15.73
N GLY A 179 5.81 -14.76 -15.33
CA GLY A 179 6.79 -13.77 -15.82
C GLY A 179 6.40 -12.35 -15.42
N LEU A 180 6.03 -12.16 -14.16
CA LEU A 180 5.65 -10.89 -13.52
C LEU A 180 6.42 -10.76 -12.20
N ASN A 181 6.56 -9.52 -11.71
CA ASN A 181 6.93 -9.29 -10.31
C ASN A 181 5.67 -9.21 -9.41
N LEU A 182 5.86 -9.12 -8.08
CA LEU A 182 4.72 -9.11 -7.14
C LEU A 182 3.89 -7.83 -7.25
N ALA A 183 4.51 -6.69 -7.54
CA ALA A 183 3.79 -5.43 -7.74
C ALA A 183 2.86 -5.46 -8.96
N GLU A 184 3.32 -6.07 -10.06
CA GLU A 184 2.50 -6.28 -11.26
C GLU A 184 1.38 -7.28 -11.00
N LEU A 185 1.71 -8.43 -10.37
CA LEU A 185 0.74 -9.47 -10.06
C LEU A 185 -0.39 -8.93 -9.20
N ASP A 186 -0.08 -8.13 -8.18
CA ASP A 186 -1.06 -7.47 -7.33
C ASP A 186 -2.09 -6.67 -8.14
N LEU A 187 -1.64 -5.80 -9.04
CA LEU A 187 -2.53 -4.98 -9.87
C LEU A 187 -3.45 -5.84 -10.77
N TYR A 188 -2.93 -6.95 -11.30
CA TYR A 188 -3.76 -7.88 -12.08
C TYR A 188 -4.79 -8.62 -11.22
N LEU A 189 -4.40 -9.12 -10.05
CA LEU A 189 -5.32 -9.81 -9.13
C LEU A 189 -6.41 -8.86 -8.64
N TRP A 190 -6.04 -7.62 -8.31
CA TRP A 190 -6.99 -6.59 -7.90
C TRP A 190 -7.95 -6.20 -9.02
N PHE A 191 -7.47 -6.13 -10.26
CA PHE A 191 -8.32 -5.92 -11.43
C PHE A 191 -9.29 -7.08 -11.68
N ILE A 192 -8.86 -8.33 -11.48
CA ILE A 192 -9.74 -9.51 -11.60
C ILE A 192 -10.89 -9.46 -10.59
N GLU A 193 -10.64 -8.98 -9.37
CA GLU A 193 -11.66 -8.90 -8.33
C GLU A 193 -12.58 -7.68 -8.48
N THR A 194 -12.03 -6.52 -8.83
CA THR A 194 -12.75 -5.23 -8.73
C THR A 194 -13.08 -4.58 -10.07
N GLY A 195 -12.47 -5.05 -11.17
CA GLY A 195 -12.54 -4.41 -12.48
C GLY A 195 -11.81 -3.06 -12.59
N LYS A 196 -11.04 -2.67 -11.56
CA LYS A 196 -10.33 -1.38 -11.49
C LYS A 196 -8.83 -1.60 -11.28
N ILE A 197 -8.02 -0.60 -11.64
CA ILE A 197 -6.58 -0.52 -11.29
C ILE A 197 -6.38 0.77 -10.50
N LEU A 198 -6.13 0.64 -9.20
CA LEU A 198 -5.83 1.77 -8.31
C LEU A 198 -4.34 1.78 -7.96
N LYS A 199 -4.01 2.07 -6.70
CA LYS A 199 -2.67 2.01 -6.14
C LYS A 199 -2.69 1.53 -4.70
#